data_AF-A0A2E5EEI8-F1
#
_entry.id   AF-A0A2E5EEI8-F1
#
_cell.length_a   1.000
_cell.length_b   1.000
_cell.length_c   1.000
_cell.angle_alpha   90.00
_cell.angle_beta   90.00
_cell.angle_gamma   90.00
#
_symmetry.space_group_name_H-M   'P 1'
#
loop_
_entity.id
_entity.type
_entity.pdbx_description
1 polymer ?
#
loop_
_entity_poly.entity_id
_entity_poly.type
_entity_poly.pdbx_seq_one_letter_code
_entity_poly.pdbx_strand_id
1 'polypeptide(L)'
;MIGVTRISPPHQPVRDRRGVALLLVLISMATATTLTLGWLASQDNAAPVSRNITLAAQSRAVASSGLELAVAIMQTDSDWRTMHSGGRLLDDHEIGRGRIDVLLTDVATNLPPVAGSDTIHIQVTARVEDFTQYIEAIASVVNTGSSNNQDVSGFAVWVGDGLELKGHSSIGRWADAPMSSLGRRLFIGTDSERPSSIDIASNATLADATIVHSEGASLALVRNDGIPGLRIRSASSVFAPAASPASLPMFTGGDTDNGNFRPSGTDWSSHPESISLGSGATIQIPSGANLSMESLEVQSRTTLVISGDTTLSIHGSLLVENASIVLNPGASLNLVCGGELKLRNAYIGDAGGEDLGEDGTPSWFDASNVQITTAGYIPEDSRPWLISGDSLVKGIIEAPEHRMVIRDDSIVAGRVAVDHLRLRHHASVLYDHALDSGQGATKLASSSGTSGLDRIKNRLRGQFRRWRERMGFMAEDPPTSGSDAIASRFGLAADDAWWNSPSVRDVPIDLQLLVHGGDTDSWEASAALSSAEPKQ
;
A
#
# COMPACT_ATOMS: atom_id res chain seq x y z
N MET A 1 -32.49 -45.35 -104.82
CA MET A 1 -32.13 -44.18 -103.98
C MET A 1 -33.40 -43.75 -103.27
N ILE A 2 -33.78 -44.33 -102.13
CA ILE A 2 -33.26 -44.20 -100.75
C ILE A 2 -33.27 -42.77 -100.22
N GLY A 3 -34.15 -42.54 -99.22
CA GLY A 3 -34.03 -41.55 -98.15
C GLY A 3 -34.65 -40.18 -98.44
N VAL A 4 -35.36 -39.49 -97.55
CA VAL A 4 -35.48 -39.60 -96.08
C VAL A 4 -36.77 -38.89 -95.67
N THR A 5 -37.68 -39.58 -94.98
CA THR A 5 -38.82 -38.99 -94.26
C THR A 5 -38.30 -38.38 -92.95
N ARG A 6 -38.33 -37.05 -92.84
CA ARG A 6 -38.06 -36.35 -91.58
C ARG A 6 -39.27 -36.48 -90.65
N ILE A 7 -39.07 -37.15 -89.52
CA ILE A 7 -39.98 -37.17 -88.39
C ILE A 7 -39.65 -35.94 -87.53
N SER A 8 -40.59 -35.00 -87.41
CA SER A 8 -40.51 -33.90 -86.45
C SER A 8 -40.79 -34.42 -85.03
N PRO A 9 -40.05 -33.99 -84.01
CA PRO A 9 -40.32 -34.39 -82.62
C PRO A 9 -41.55 -33.65 -82.06
N PRO A 10 -42.25 -34.24 -81.08
CA PRO A 10 -43.40 -33.58 -80.45
C PRO A 10 -42.95 -32.44 -79.53
N HIS A 11 -43.75 -31.37 -79.50
CA HIS A 11 -43.65 -30.29 -78.53
C HIS A 11 -43.76 -30.84 -77.10
N GLN A 12 -42.74 -30.61 -76.28
CA GLN A 12 -42.84 -30.76 -74.83
C GLN A 12 -43.75 -29.67 -74.27
N PRO A 13 -44.77 -29.99 -73.45
CA PRO A 13 -45.52 -28.99 -72.71
C PRO A 13 -44.59 -28.38 -71.64
N VAL A 14 -44.43 -27.06 -71.69
CA VAL A 14 -43.76 -26.26 -70.64
C VAL A 14 -44.60 -26.38 -69.37
N ARG A 15 -44.25 -27.32 -68.49
CA ARG A 15 -44.82 -27.44 -67.14
C ARG A 15 -44.47 -26.20 -66.31
N ASP A 16 -45.52 -25.61 -65.73
CA ASP A 16 -45.61 -24.69 -64.60
C ASP A 16 -44.29 -24.25 -63.92
N ARG A 17 -43.62 -23.24 -64.48
CA ARG A 17 -42.58 -22.46 -63.77
C ARG A 17 -43.13 -21.24 -63.03
N ARG A 18 -44.43 -20.95 -63.16
CA ARG A 18 -45.08 -19.76 -62.56
C ARG A 18 -45.31 -19.92 -61.06
N GLY A 19 -45.57 -21.13 -60.56
CA GLY A 19 -45.76 -21.38 -59.13
C GLY A 19 -44.48 -21.24 -58.30
N VAL A 20 -43.35 -21.75 -58.82
CA VAL A 20 -42.04 -21.66 -58.13
C VAL A 20 -41.53 -20.22 -58.10
N ALA A 21 -41.71 -19.46 -59.19
CA ALA A 21 -41.33 -18.05 -59.24
C ALA A 21 -42.12 -17.22 -58.23
N LEU A 22 -43.43 -17.46 -58.09
CA LEU A 22 -44.29 -16.74 -57.16
C LEU A 22 -43.97 -17.07 -55.69
N LEU A 23 -43.59 -18.31 -55.40
CA LEU A 23 -43.17 -18.75 -54.07
C LEU A 23 -41.82 -18.14 -53.67
N LEU A 24 -40.86 -18.04 -54.60
CA LEU A 24 -39.58 -17.36 -54.36
C LEU A 24 -39.76 -15.85 -54.10
N VAL A 25 -40.69 -15.20 -54.80
CA VAL A 25 -41.03 -13.79 -54.56
C VAL A 25 -41.69 -13.60 -53.18
N LEU A 26 -42.56 -14.50 -52.76
CA LEU A 26 -43.15 -14.43 -51.41
C LEU A 26 -42.10 -14.64 -50.31
N ILE A 27 -41.16 -15.56 -50.49
CA ILE A 27 -40.05 -15.75 -49.54
C ILE A 27 -39.11 -14.54 -49.53
N SER A 28 -38.78 -13.98 -50.69
CA SER A 28 -37.91 -12.80 -50.75
C SER A 28 -38.58 -11.58 -50.13
N MET A 29 -39.88 -11.41 -50.33
CA MET A 29 -40.64 -10.34 -49.72
C MET A 29 -40.74 -10.55 -48.21
N ALA A 30 -41.07 -11.76 -47.73
CA ALA A 30 -41.11 -12.08 -46.31
C ALA A 30 -39.75 -11.86 -45.61
N THR A 31 -38.65 -12.28 -46.23
CA THR A 31 -37.30 -12.06 -45.70
C THR A 31 -36.87 -10.60 -45.74
N ALA A 32 -37.25 -9.85 -46.78
CA ALA A 32 -37.03 -8.41 -46.83
C ALA A 32 -37.79 -7.69 -45.71
N THR A 33 -39.05 -8.07 -45.44
CA THR A 33 -39.86 -7.49 -44.37
C THR A 33 -39.32 -7.84 -42.99
N THR A 34 -38.88 -9.09 -42.74
CA THR A 34 -38.29 -9.47 -41.45
C THR A 34 -36.95 -8.79 -41.21
N LEU A 35 -36.11 -8.63 -42.24
CA LEU A 35 -34.85 -7.89 -42.14
C LEU A 35 -35.08 -6.40 -41.87
N THR A 36 -36.07 -5.78 -42.53
CA THR A 36 -36.40 -4.36 -42.30
C THR A 36 -37.02 -4.12 -40.93
N LEU A 37 -37.91 -4.99 -40.46
CA LEU A 37 -38.44 -4.95 -39.09
C LEU A 37 -37.35 -5.18 -38.05
N GLY A 38 -36.46 -6.15 -38.29
CA GLY A 38 -35.30 -6.40 -37.42
C GLY A 38 -34.34 -5.21 -37.36
N TRP A 39 -34.11 -4.53 -38.50
CA TRP A 39 -33.28 -3.34 -38.56
C TRP A 39 -33.91 -2.13 -37.87
N LEU A 40 -35.22 -1.90 -38.04
CA LEU A 40 -35.97 -0.86 -37.33
C LEU A 40 -35.95 -1.10 -35.82
N ALA A 41 -36.28 -2.32 -35.37
CA ALA A 41 -36.19 -2.70 -33.97
C ALA A 41 -34.76 -2.56 -33.40
N SER A 42 -33.73 -2.79 -34.22
CA SER A 42 -32.34 -2.58 -33.83
C SER A 42 -31.97 -1.10 -33.73
N GLN A 43 -32.57 -0.21 -34.54
CA GLN A 43 -32.33 1.24 -34.45
C GLN A 43 -33.00 1.85 -33.23
N ASP A 44 -34.22 1.43 -32.91
CA ASP A 44 -34.97 1.95 -31.75
C ASP A 44 -34.26 1.62 -30.43
N ASN A 45 -33.63 0.44 -30.34
CA ASN A 45 -32.81 0.07 -29.18
C ASN A 45 -31.44 0.77 -29.14
N ALA A 46 -30.93 1.27 -30.27
CA ALA A 46 -29.60 1.88 -30.33
C ALA A 46 -29.55 3.27 -29.65
N ALA A 47 -30.63 4.05 -29.71
CA ALA A 47 -30.67 5.40 -29.14
C ALA A 47 -30.65 5.42 -27.59
N PRO A 48 -31.46 4.63 -26.86
CA PRO A 48 -31.38 4.52 -25.41
C PRO A 48 -30.04 3.96 -24.93
N VAL A 49 -29.51 2.93 -25.61
CA VAL A 49 -28.19 2.36 -25.28
C VAL A 49 -27.09 3.40 -25.47
N SER A 50 -27.09 4.15 -26.57
CA SER A 50 -26.13 5.23 -26.80
C SER A 50 -26.23 6.34 -25.76
N ARG A 51 -27.45 6.70 -25.34
CA ARG A 51 -27.66 7.67 -24.25
C ARG A 51 -27.10 7.16 -22.92
N ASN A 52 -27.36 5.90 -22.56
CA ASN A 52 -26.85 5.31 -21.31
C ASN A 52 -25.33 5.20 -21.31
N ILE A 53 -24.71 4.84 -22.43
CA ILE A 53 -23.24 4.85 -22.58
C ILE A 53 -22.70 6.27 -22.37
N THR A 54 -23.37 7.27 -22.93
CA THR A 54 -22.99 8.68 -22.79
C THR A 54 -23.12 9.16 -21.35
N LEU A 55 -24.22 8.83 -20.67
CA LEU A 55 -24.45 9.17 -19.25
C LEU A 55 -23.45 8.47 -18.33
N ALA A 56 -23.13 7.20 -18.59
CA ALA A 56 -22.09 6.47 -17.87
C ALA A 56 -20.69 7.08 -18.09
N ALA A 57 -20.37 7.48 -19.31
CA ALA A 57 -19.10 8.17 -19.61
C ALA A 57 -19.04 9.56 -18.94
N GLN A 58 -20.14 10.31 -18.95
CA GLN A 58 -20.24 11.62 -18.31
C GLN A 58 -20.13 11.52 -16.79
N SER A 59 -20.85 10.61 -16.15
CA SER A 59 -20.77 10.38 -14.71
C SER A 59 -19.37 9.96 -14.26
N ARG A 60 -18.65 9.15 -15.04
CA ARG A 60 -17.22 8.85 -14.79
C ARG A 60 -16.34 10.09 -14.89
N ALA A 61 -16.54 10.91 -15.93
CA ALA A 61 -15.78 12.14 -16.09
C ALA A 61 -16.05 13.13 -14.94
N VAL A 62 -17.31 13.25 -14.49
CA VAL A 62 -17.70 14.06 -13.33
C VAL A 62 -17.07 13.52 -12.05
N ALA A 63 -17.10 12.21 -11.83
CA ALA A 63 -16.43 11.58 -10.69
C ALA A 63 -14.93 11.86 -10.67
N SER A 64 -14.26 11.70 -11.81
CA SER A 64 -12.82 11.99 -11.95
C SER A 64 -12.52 13.46 -11.69
N SER A 65 -13.36 14.36 -12.19
CA SER A 65 -13.25 15.80 -11.95
C SER A 65 -13.46 16.14 -10.48
N GLY A 66 -14.37 15.43 -9.80
CA GLY A 66 -14.62 15.58 -8.37
C GLY A 66 -13.44 15.12 -7.52
N LEU A 67 -12.77 14.03 -7.91
CA LEU A 67 -11.52 13.61 -7.27
C LEU A 67 -10.40 14.63 -7.48
N GLU A 68 -10.24 15.12 -8.71
CA GLU A 68 -9.26 16.17 -9.00
C GLU A 68 -9.53 17.45 -8.21
N LEU A 69 -10.80 17.85 -8.06
CA LEU A 69 -11.20 18.98 -7.24
C LEU A 69 -10.90 18.74 -5.76
N ALA A 70 -11.24 17.56 -5.22
CA ALA A 70 -10.93 17.21 -3.84
C ALA A 70 -9.43 17.31 -3.55
N VAL A 71 -8.61 16.73 -4.42
CA VAL A 71 -7.14 16.80 -4.31
C VAL A 71 -6.66 18.24 -4.46
N ALA A 72 -7.23 19.02 -5.37
CA ALA A 72 -6.87 20.44 -5.52
C ALA A 72 -7.17 21.24 -4.25
N ILE A 73 -8.33 21.03 -3.61
CA ILE A 73 -8.66 21.64 -2.32
C ILE A 73 -7.61 21.23 -1.28
N MET A 74 -7.27 19.95 -1.21
CA MET A 74 -6.29 19.46 -0.25
C MET A 74 -4.87 20.02 -0.48
N GLN A 75 -4.52 20.37 -1.72
CA GLN A 75 -3.23 20.97 -2.11
C GLN A 75 -3.13 22.47 -1.78
N THR A 76 -4.22 23.11 -1.35
CA THR A 76 -4.24 24.51 -0.90
C THR A 76 -4.08 24.62 0.61
N ASP A 77 -3.75 25.82 1.10
CA ASP A 77 -3.73 26.18 2.54
C ASP A 77 -5.12 26.22 3.20
N SER A 78 -6.14 25.60 2.58
CA SER A 78 -7.47 25.49 3.20
C SER A 78 -7.44 24.51 4.38
N ASP A 79 -8.17 24.83 5.44
CA ASP A 79 -8.30 23.97 6.62
C ASP A 79 -9.24 22.78 6.37
N TRP A 80 -9.13 22.11 5.23
CA TRP A 80 -10.00 21.00 4.81
C TRP A 80 -10.02 19.83 5.81
N ARG A 81 -9.00 19.71 6.67
CA ARG A 81 -8.90 18.71 7.75
C ARG A 81 -9.86 18.96 8.90
N THR A 82 -10.27 20.20 9.13
CA THR A 82 -11.12 20.59 10.25
C THR A 82 -12.40 21.30 9.81
N MET A 83 -12.41 21.87 8.60
CA MET A 83 -13.55 22.52 7.97
C MET A 83 -14.35 21.54 7.12
N HIS A 84 -14.84 20.46 7.74
CA HIS A 84 -15.78 19.51 7.15
C HIS A 84 -16.90 19.21 8.15
N SER A 85 -18.00 18.65 7.66
CA SER A 85 -19.08 18.15 8.50
C SER A 85 -19.08 16.63 8.46
N GLY A 86 -18.53 15.99 9.49
CA GLY A 86 -18.45 14.53 9.58
C GLY A 86 -17.67 13.87 8.44
N GLY A 87 -16.61 14.52 7.96
CA GLY A 87 -15.75 14.06 6.87
C GLY A 87 -16.23 14.52 5.49
N ARG A 88 -17.43 15.09 5.37
CA ARG A 88 -17.95 15.56 4.09
C ARG A 88 -17.29 16.90 3.71
N LEU A 89 -16.43 16.87 2.69
CA LEU A 89 -15.73 18.04 2.17
C LEU A 89 -16.61 18.84 1.20
N LEU A 90 -17.33 18.13 0.33
CA LEU A 90 -18.29 18.69 -0.61
C LEU A 90 -19.60 17.92 -0.51
N ASP A 91 -20.71 18.64 -0.53
CA ASP A 91 -22.06 18.09 -0.46
C ASP A 91 -22.88 18.62 -1.64
N ASP A 92 -23.35 17.71 -2.49
CA ASP A 92 -24.18 17.98 -3.66
C ASP A 92 -23.65 19.10 -4.57
N HIS A 93 -22.32 19.14 -4.73
CA HIS A 93 -21.62 20.22 -5.42
C HIS A 93 -21.72 20.06 -6.95
N GLU A 94 -22.12 21.12 -7.65
CA GLU A 94 -22.30 21.07 -9.11
C GLU A 94 -20.95 21.13 -9.86
N ILE A 95 -20.69 20.14 -10.71
CA ILE A 95 -19.57 20.13 -11.66
C ILE A 95 -20.09 19.75 -13.05
N GLY A 96 -20.01 20.71 -13.98
CA GLY A 96 -20.45 20.53 -15.35
C GLY A 96 -21.96 20.24 -15.42
N ARG A 97 -22.33 18.99 -15.70
CA ARG A 97 -23.73 18.52 -15.78
C ARG A 97 -24.12 17.54 -14.67
N GLY A 98 -23.22 17.30 -13.72
CA GLY A 98 -23.45 16.39 -12.60
C GLY A 98 -23.27 17.06 -11.26
N ARG A 99 -23.57 16.30 -10.21
CA ARG A 99 -23.33 16.68 -8.81
C ARG A 99 -22.39 15.69 -8.17
N ILE A 100 -21.57 16.15 -7.23
CA ILE A 100 -20.62 15.31 -6.50
C ILE A 100 -20.79 15.46 -4.99
N ASP A 101 -20.63 14.35 -4.29
CA ASP A 101 -20.35 14.31 -2.86
C ASP A 101 -18.91 13.85 -2.67
N VAL A 102 -18.16 14.50 -1.79
CA VAL A 102 -16.79 14.11 -1.43
C VAL A 102 -16.75 13.82 0.06
N LEU A 103 -16.46 12.57 0.41
CA LEU A 103 -16.28 12.09 1.77
C LEU A 103 -14.79 11.81 2.00
N LEU A 104 -14.27 12.33 3.12
CA LEU A 104 -12.92 12.11 3.60
C LEU A 104 -12.98 11.28 4.88
N THR A 105 -12.16 10.24 4.93
CA THR A 105 -11.98 9.39 6.11
C THR A 105 -10.50 9.25 6.40
N ASP A 106 -10.07 9.46 7.64
CA ASP A 106 -8.71 9.15 8.07
C ASP A 106 -8.53 7.64 8.14
N VAL A 107 -7.57 7.12 7.39
CA VAL A 107 -7.31 5.68 7.29
C VAL A 107 -6.83 5.09 8.62
N ALA A 108 -6.11 5.86 9.43
CA ALA A 108 -5.57 5.36 10.70
C ALA A 108 -6.67 5.12 11.74
N THR A 109 -7.67 6.00 11.77
CA THR A 109 -8.71 5.98 12.81
C THR A 109 -10.06 5.47 12.31
N ASN A 110 -10.25 5.37 10.99
CA ASN A 110 -11.56 5.17 10.34
C ASN A 110 -12.62 6.23 10.75
N LEU A 111 -12.18 7.40 11.18
CA LEU A 111 -13.01 8.53 11.58
C LEU A 111 -12.82 9.71 10.60
N PRO A 112 -13.67 10.75 10.65
CA PRO A 112 -13.42 11.99 9.90
C PRO A 112 -12.02 12.56 10.20
N PRO A 113 -11.35 13.17 9.20
CA PRO A 113 -10.01 13.70 9.40
C PRO A 113 -9.97 14.78 10.48
N VAL A 114 -8.82 14.91 11.12
CA VAL A 114 -8.48 15.94 12.10
C VAL A 114 -7.20 16.65 11.67
N ALA A 115 -6.79 17.71 12.38
CA ALA A 115 -5.65 18.55 11.98
C ALA A 115 -4.32 17.79 11.75
N GLY A 116 -4.14 16.62 12.39
CA GLY A 116 -2.97 15.75 12.23
C GLY A 116 -3.15 14.55 11.29
N SER A 117 -4.27 14.46 10.57
CA SER A 117 -4.51 13.35 9.64
C SER A 117 -3.67 13.52 8.37
N ASP A 118 -2.82 12.52 8.10
CA ASP A 118 -1.84 12.55 7.01
C ASP A 118 -2.15 11.58 5.87
N THR A 119 -2.96 10.55 6.12
CA THR A 119 -3.40 9.58 5.10
C THR A 119 -4.91 9.52 5.06
N ILE A 120 -5.49 9.98 3.97
CA ILE A 120 -6.93 10.20 3.82
C ILE A 120 -7.48 9.32 2.72
N HIS A 121 -8.51 8.54 3.03
CA HIS A 121 -9.35 7.90 2.04
C HIS A 121 -10.38 8.92 1.54
N ILE A 122 -10.40 9.14 0.23
CA ILE A 122 -11.31 10.02 -0.49
C ILE A 122 -12.30 9.15 -1.24
N GLN A 123 -13.58 9.27 -0.91
CA GLN A 123 -14.67 8.68 -1.65
C GLN A 123 -15.47 9.78 -2.34
N VAL A 124 -15.50 9.73 -3.67
CA VAL A 124 -16.26 10.66 -4.50
C VAL A 124 -17.45 9.94 -5.07
N THR A 125 -18.65 10.42 -4.78
CA THR A 125 -19.90 9.93 -5.40
C THR A 125 -20.39 10.96 -6.39
N ALA A 126 -20.41 10.63 -7.67
CA ALA A 126 -20.94 11.49 -8.73
C ALA A 126 -22.33 11.02 -9.16
N ARG A 127 -23.25 11.98 -9.33
CA ARG A 127 -24.61 11.76 -9.83
C ARG A 127 -24.83 12.56 -11.10
N VAL A 128 -25.25 11.90 -12.17
CA VAL A 128 -25.67 12.53 -13.44
C VAL A 128 -27.01 11.92 -13.85
N GLU A 129 -28.08 12.72 -13.78
CA GLU A 129 -29.45 12.20 -13.90
C GLU A 129 -29.65 11.02 -12.92
N ASP A 130 -30.03 9.84 -13.42
CA ASP A 130 -30.26 8.64 -12.61
C ASP A 130 -29.01 7.76 -12.43
N PHE A 131 -27.86 8.15 -12.99
CA PHE A 131 -26.62 7.38 -12.91
C PHE A 131 -25.74 7.86 -11.77
N THR A 132 -25.32 6.90 -10.93
CA THR A 132 -24.33 7.13 -9.88
C THR A 132 -23.02 6.42 -10.23
N GLN A 133 -21.90 7.10 -10.09
CA GLN A 133 -20.55 6.54 -10.15
C GLN A 133 -19.81 6.86 -8.86
N TYR A 134 -18.89 5.99 -8.47
CA TYR A 134 -18.04 6.23 -7.33
C TYR A 134 -16.58 6.08 -7.74
N ILE A 135 -15.74 6.95 -7.18
CA ILE A 135 -14.29 6.85 -7.30
C ILE A 135 -13.71 6.91 -5.90
N GLU A 136 -12.79 6.00 -5.64
CA GLU A 136 -12.09 5.90 -4.36
C GLU A 136 -10.59 6.08 -4.59
N ALA A 137 -9.97 6.92 -3.76
CA ALA A 137 -8.55 7.16 -3.79
C ALA A 137 -8.02 7.40 -2.39
N ILE A 138 -6.72 7.17 -2.19
CA ILE A 138 -6.03 7.55 -0.97
C ILE A 138 -5.10 8.71 -1.30
N ALA A 139 -5.22 9.77 -0.54
CA ALA A 139 -4.30 10.90 -0.57
C ALA A 139 -3.41 10.85 0.67
N SER A 140 -2.10 10.82 0.48
CA SER A 140 -1.12 11.02 1.53
C SER A 140 -0.58 12.43 1.43
N VAL A 141 -0.78 13.21 2.49
CA VAL A 141 -0.28 14.57 2.55
C VAL A 141 1.19 14.51 2.93
N VAL A 142 2.06 14.94 2.03
CA VAL A 142 3.49 14.96 2.30
C VAL A 142 3.74 16.12 3.24
N ASN A 143 3.99 15.81 4.51
CA ASN A 143 4.33 16.82 5.49
C ASN A 143 5.57 17.57 5.02
N THR A 144 5.54 18.90 4.94
CA THR A 144 6.65 19.73 4.46
C THR A 144 7.69 20.05 5.55
N GLY A 145 7.51 19.49 6.75
CA GLY A 145 8.49 19.56 7.84
C GLY A 145 9.89 19.10 7.43
N SER A 146 10.90 19.57 8.17
CA SER A 146 12.29 19.12 7.98
C SER A 146 12.36 17.61 8.09
N SER A 147 12.84 16.94 7.03
CA SER A 147 13.04 15.49 7.07
C SER A 147 14.01 15.13 8.19
N ASN A 148 13.63 14.19 9.06
CA ASN A 148 14.54 13.66 10.04
C ASN A 148 15.27 12.46 9.44
N ASN A 149 16.56 12.61 9.14
CA ASN A 149 17.37 11.52 8.60
C ASN A 149 17.56 10.35 9.59
N GLN A 150 17.24 10.57 10.88
CA GLN A 150 17.23 9.53 11.89
C GLN A 150 15.91 8.78 11.99
N ASP A 151 14.89 9.26 11.30
CA ASP A 151 13.61 8.60 11.26
C ASP A 151 13.58 7.56 10.13
N VAL A 152 13.54 6.31 10.55
CA VAL A 152 13.47 5.13 9.67
C VAL A 152 12.10 4.44 9.74
N SER A 153 11.08 5.12 10.29
CA SER A 153 9.74 4.56 10.51
C SER A 153 9.07 4.07 9.22
N GLY A 154 9.37 4.71 8.08
CA GLY A 154 8.85 4.34 6.76
C GLY A 154 9.47 3.09 6.13
N PHE A 155 10.51 2.52 6.75
CA PHE A 155 11.13 1.28 6.28
C PHE A 155 10.52 0.07 6.98
N ALA A 156 10.13 -0.93 6.20
CA ALA A 156 9.76 -2.25 6.71
C ALA A 156 10.95 -2.92 7.39
N VAL A 157 12.11 -2.81 6.72
CA VAL A 157 13.39 -3.29 7.20
C VAL A 157 14.43 -2.19 6.95
N TRP A 158 15.19 -1.81 7.97
CA TRP A 158 16.42 -1.04 7.82
C TRP A 158 17.61 -1.89 8.27
N VAL A 159 18.68 -1.91 7.48
CA VAL A 159 19.92 -2.62 7.79
C VAL A 159 21.15 -1.73 7.66
N GLY A 160 21.99 -1.69 8.69
CA GLY A 160 23.27 -0.98 8.67
C GLY A 160 24.26 -1.59 7.67
N ASP A 161 24.62 -2.84 7.90
CA ASP A 161 25.63 -3.59 7.13
C ASP A 161 25.04 -4.51 6.05
N GLY A 162 23.97 -5.25 6.32
CA GLY A 162 23.47 -6.22 5.35
C GLY A 162 22.15 -6.92 5.65
N LEU A 163 21.56 -7.48 4.59
CA LEU A 163 20.31 -8.23 4.60
C LEU A 163 20.49 -9.54 3.83
N GLU A 164 20.26 -10.67 4.49
CA GLU A 164 20.23 -11.99 3.86
C GLU A 164 18.83 -12.60 3.94
N LEU A 165 18.19 -12.79 2.80
CA LEU A 165 16.90 -13.49 2.64
C LEU A 165 17.17 -14.87 2.04
N LYS A 166 17.02 -15.93 2.84
CA LYS A 166 17.34 -17.31 2.46
C LYS A 166 16.20 -18.26 2.77
N GLY A 167 16.06 -19.34 2.01
CA GLY A 167 14.95 -20.26 2.20
C GLY A 167 13.66 -19.67 1.62
N HIS A 168 12.52 -20.10 2.13
CA HIS A 168 11.18 -19.58 1.83
C HIS A 168 10.83 -18.33 2.67
N SER A 169 11.83 -17.58 3.13
CA SER A 169 11.62 -16.40 3.96
C SER A 169 10.92 -15.29 3.20
N SER A 170 10.16 -14.45 3.89
CA SER A 170 9.39 -13.37 3.27
C SER A 170 9.55 -12.02 3.97
N ILE A 171 9.50 -10.94 3.19
CA ILE A 171 9.17 -9.61 3.71
C ILE A 171 7.93 -9.14 2.95
N GLY A 172 6.88 -8.86 3.69
CA GLY A 172 5.54 -8.60 3.18
C GLY A 172 4.84 -7.47 3.89
N ARG A 173 3.62 -7.18 3.44
CA ARG A 173 2.68 -6.31 4.17
C ARG A 173 1.94 -7.17 5.18
N TRP A 174 1.63 -6.59 6.32
CA TRP A 174 0.72 -7.23 7.27
C TRP A 174 -0.71 -7.14 6.74
N ALA A 175 -1.25 -8.26 6.24
CA ALA A 175 -2.54 -8.28 5.54
C ALA A 175 -3.70 -7.70 6.37
N ASP A 176 -3.75 -8.00 7.66
CA ASP A 176 -4.81 -7.53 8.55
C ASP A 176 -4.65 -6.07 8.99
N ALA A 177 -3.49 -5.45 8.72
CA ALA A 177 -3.27 -4.06 9.11
C ALA A 177 -4.16 -3.09 8.32
N PRO A 178 -4.73 -2.04 8.95
CA PRO A 178 -5.64 -1.10 8.29
C PRO A 178 -5.08 -0.50 7.00
N MET A 179 -3.76 -0.23 6.99
CA MET A 179 -3.06 0.37 5.86
C MET A 179 -2.51 -0.64 4.83
N SER A 180 -2.79 -1.94 4.98
CA SER A 180 -2.35 -2.98 4.05
C SER A 180 -3.07 -2.90 2.70
N SER A 181 -4.37 -2.59 2.75
CA SER A 181 -5.29 -2.45 1.61
C SER A 181 -4.88 -1.35 0.64
N LEU A 182 -4.12 -0.37 1.14
CA LEU A 182 -3.55 0.70 0.33
C LEU A 182 -2.57 0.16 -0.72
N GLY A 183 -2.03 -1.05 -0.54
CA GLY A 183 -1.10 -1.64 -1.50
C GLY A 183 0.18 -0.82 -1.70
N ARG A 184 0.55 0.01 -0.71
CA ARG A 184 1.75 0.85 -0.77
C ARG A 184 3.00 0.00 -0.92
N ARG A 185 3.99 0.54 -1.62
CA ARG A 185 5.25 -0.17 -1.83
C ARG A 185 6.00 -0.31 -0.51
N LEU A 186 6.62 -1.45 -0.25
CA LEU A 186 7.51 -1.62 0.89
C LEU A 186 8.83 -0.91 0.64
N PHE A 187 9.40 -0.29 1.67
CA PHE A 187 10.75 0.28 1.61
C PHE A 187 11.70 -0.55 2.46
N ILE A 188 12.87 -0.85 1.91
CA ILE A 188 13.98 -1.47 2.61
C ILE A 188 15.13 -0.48 2.58
N GLY A 189 15.61 -0.06 3.73
CA GLY A 189 16.70 0.90 3.87
C GLY A 189 18.03 0.21 4.12
N THR A 190 19.11 0.72 3.54
CA THR A 190 20.46 0.34 3.94
C THR A 190 21.44 1.50 3.89
N ASP A 191 22.40 1.51 4.82
CA ASP A 191 23.55 2.43 4.78
C ASP A 191 24.84 1.73 4.29
N SER A 192 24.74 0.44 3.92
CA SER A 192 25.88 -0.33 3.47
C SER A 192 26.33 0.09 2.08
N GLU A 193 27.63 0.35 1.94
CA GLU A 193 28.24 0.67 0.65
C GLU A 193 28.83 -0.57 -0.05
N ARG A 194 28.83 -1.73 0.64
CA ARG A 194 29.55 -2.93 0.22
C ARG A 194 28.80 -3.65 -0.91
N PRO A 195 29.51 -4.26 -1.88
CA PRO A 195 28.87 -5.13 -2.86
C PRO A 195 28.26 -6.35 -2.17
N SER A 196 27.10 -6.79 -2.63
CA SER A 196 26.36 -7.96 -2.14
C SER A 196 26.00 -7.90 -0.65
N SER A 197 25.82 -6.70 -0.09
CA SER A 197 25.31 -6.54 1.28
C SER A 197 23.85 -6.96 1.39
N ILE A 198 23.08 -6.87 0.29
CA ILE A 198 21.71 -7.36 0.21
C ILE A 198 21.73 -8.61 -0.68
N ASP A 199 21.54 -9.78 -0.06
CA ASP A 199 21.51 -11.09 -0.71
C ASP A 199 20.10 -11.69 -0.62
N ILE A 200 19.44 -11.80 -1.77
CA ILE A 200 18.08 -12.32 -1.88
C ILE A 200 18.09 -13.61 -2.69
N ALA A 201 17.89 -14.73 -1.99
CA ALA A 201 17.82 -16.05 -2.59
C ALA A 201 16.58 -16.20 -3.48
N SER A 202 16.67 -17.09 -4.48
CA SER A 202 15.60 -17.31 -5.48
C SER A 202 14.30 -17.87 -4.91
N ASN A 203 14.33 -18.47 -3.72
CA ASN A 203 13.17 -19.00 -3.02
C ASN A 203 12.57 -18.04 -1.98
N ALA A 204 13.24 -16.92 -1.70
CA ALA A 204 12.70 -15.89 -0.83
C ALA A 204 11.64 -15.08 -1.56
N THR A 205 10.70 -14.51 -0.81
CA THR A 205 9.64 -13.66 -1.36
C THR A 205 9.73 -12.24 -0.79
N LEU A 206 9.48 -11.27 -1.65
CA LEU A 206 9.54 -9.86 -1.31
C LEU A 206 8.36 -9.17 -1.98
N ALA A 207 7.38 -8.73 -1.18
CA ALA A 207 6.22 -8.03 -1.71
C ALA A 207 6.63 -6.64 -2.20
N ASP A 208 6.18 -6.27 -3.40
CA ASP A 208 6.51 -5.03 -4.14
C ASP A 208 7.36 -4.02 -3.35
N ALA A 209 8.69 -4.11 -3.47
CA ALA A 209 9.62 -3.38 -2.61
C ALA A 209 10.51 -2.39 -3.39
N THR A 210 10.97 -1.35 -2.70
CA THR A 210 12.07 -0.48 -3.13
C THR A 210 13.18 -0.57 -2.09
N ILE A 211 14.38 -0.90 -2.54
CA ILE A 211 15.61 -0.73 -1.76
C ILE A 211 16.05 0.72 -1.90
N VAL A 212 16.23 1.39 -0.76
CA VAL A 212 16.80 2.73 -0.65
C VAL A 212 18.18 2.60 -0.04
N HIS A 213 19.17 3.21 -0.65
CA HIS A 213 20.56 3.18 -0.20
C HIS A 213 21.21 4.57 -0.23
N SER A 214 22.34 4.75 0.45
CA SER A 214 23.15 5.96 0.38
C SER A 214 23.80 6.16 -0.99
N GLU A 215 24.12 7.39 -1.39
CA GLU A 215 24.71 7.67 -2.72
C GLU A 215 26.06 6.97 -2.96
N GLY A 216 26.79 6.64 -1.89
CA GLY A 216 28.10 5.96 -1.94
C GLY A 216 28.02 4.45 -2.24
N ALA A 217 26.81 3.88 -2.31
CA ALA A 217 26.67 2.44 -2.42
C ALA A 217 27.18 1.85 -3.74
N SER A 218 27.78 0.66 -3.65
CA SER A 218 28.23 -0.10 -4.81
C SER A 218 27.09 -0.39 -5.80
N LEU A 219 27.38 -0.33 -7.10
CA LEU A 219 26.43 -0.76 -8.14
C LEU A 219 26.05 -2.25 -8.04
N ALA A 220 26.86 -3.04 -7.32
CA ALA A 220 26.61 -4.45 -7.03
C ALA A 220 26.07 -4.68 -5.61
N LEU A 221 25.46 -3.65 -4.99
CA LEU A 221 24.87 -3.71 -3.63
C LEU A 221 23.93 -4.90 -3.45
N VAL A 222 23.05 -5.10 -4.45
CA VAL A 222 21.98 -6.08 -4.40
C VAL A 222 22.32 -7.27 -5.28
N ARG A 223 22.39 -8.45 -4.65
CA ARG A 223 22.34 -9.74 -5.33
C ARG A 223 20.92 -10.28 -5.23
N ASN A 224 20.25 -10.40 -6.36
CA ASN A 224 18.87 -10.88 -6.43
C ASN A 224 18.78 -12.00 -7.46
N ASP A 225 18.60 -13.23 -6.98
CA ASP A 225 18.65 -14.44 -7.79
C ASP A 225 17.26 -14.87 -8.31
N GLY A 226 16.17 -14.12 -8.04
CA GLY A 226 14.83 -14.59 -8.45
C GLY A 226 13.63 -13.65 -8.35
N ILE A 227 13.73 -12.44 -7.80
CA ILE A 227 12.56 -11.59 -7.56
C ILE A 227 12.39 -10.51 -8.65
N PRO A 228 11.39 -10.62 -9.54
CA PRO A 228 11.06 -9.57 -10.50
C PRO A 228 10.42 -8.35 -9.80
N GLY A 229 10.71 -7.13 -10.28
CA GLY A 229 10.01 -5.92 -9.84
C GLY A 229 10.64 -5.16 -8.67
N LEU A 230 11.76 -5.65 -8.12
CA LEU A 230 12.57 -4.94 -7.14
C LEU A 230 13.09 -3.61 -7.73
N ARG A 231 12.81 -2.51 -7.05
CA ARG A 231 13.35 -1.18 -7.41
C ARG A 231 14.51 -0.85 -6.49
N ILE A 232 15.50 -0.16 -7.03
CA ILE A 232 16.65 0.34 -6.27
C ILE A 232 16.69 1.86 -6.48
N ARG A 233 16.85 2.62 -5.39
CA ARG A 233 16.95 4.08 -5.39
C ARG A 233 18.05 4.54 -4.45
N SER A 234 18.77 5.57 -4.85
CA SER A 234 19.64 6.32 -3.93
C SER A 234 18.84 7.40 -3.21
N ALA A 235 19.16 7.63 -1.94
CA ALA A 235 18.77 8.81 -1.19
C ALA A 235 19.94 9.80 -1.17
N SER A 236 19.64 11.09 -1.30
CA SER A 236 20.65 12.16 -1.41
C SER A 236 21.37 12.50 -0.10
N SER A 237 21.02 11.82 1.00
CA SER A 237 21.67 11.99 2.29
C SER A 237 21.70 10.69 3.06
N VAL A 238 22.72 10.53 3.91
CA VAL A 238 22.83 9.40 4.84
C VAL A 238 21.63 9.39 5.78
N PHE A 239 21.06 8.20 5.97
CA PHE A 239 19.94 7.95 6.86
C PHE A 239 20.23 6.70 7.69
N ALA A 240 20.11 6.85 9.00
CA ALA A 240 20.34 5.77 9.95
C ALA A 240 19.51 6.08 11.19
N PRO A 241 18.87 5.08 11.82
CA PRO A 241 18.12 5.28 13.06
C PRO A 241 18.98 5.98 14.11
N ALA A 242 18.31 6.66 15.03
CA ALA A 242 19.00 7.26 16.17
C ALA A 242 19.85 6.20 16.90
N ALA A 243 21.05 6.61 17.33
CA ALA A 243 21.91 5.75 18.12
C ALA A 243 21.20 5.34 19.42
N SER A 244 21.44 4.11 19.85
CA SER A 244 20.86 3.57 21.06
C SER A 244 21.28 4.37 22.30
N PRO A 245 20.42 4.45 23.33
CA PRO A 245 20.79 5.15 24.56
C PRO A 245 22.05 4.53 25.17
N ALA A 246 23.03 5.39 25.47
CA ALA A 246 24.37 4.98 25.87
C ALA A 246 24.47 4.30 27.25
N SER A 247 23.45 4.47 28.11
CA SER A 247 23.44 3.91 29.47
C SER A 247 22.07 3.35 29.83
N LEU A 248 22.07 2.12 30.33
CA LEU A 248 20.91 1.53 30.97
C LEU A 248 20.69 2.13 32.38
N PRO A 249 19.45 2.16 32.88
CA PRO A 249 19.17 2.58 34.25
C PRO A 249 19.83 1.63 35.27
N MET A 250 20.06 2.11 36.49
CA MET A 250 20.48 1.25 37.59
C MET A 250 19.44 0.16 37.84
N PHE A 251 19.89 -1.02 38.30
CA PHE A 251 19.00 -2.09 38.70
C PHE A 251 17.98 -1.59 39.73
N THR A 252 16.71 -1.88 39.48
CA THR A 252 15.60 -1.51 40.38
C THR A 252 15.39 -2.56 41.46
N GLY A 253 15.88 -3.77 41.22
CA GLY A 253 15.93 -4.87 42.18
C GLY A 253 17.12 -4.76 43.13
N GLY A 254 16.99 -5.33 44.33
CA GLY A 254 18.05 -5.32 45.34
C GLY A 254 18.16 -6.61 46.14
N ASP A 255 17.39 -7.65 45.78
CA ASP A 255 17.46 -8.94 46.45
C ASP A 255 18.48 -9.83 45.75
N THR A 256 19.49 -10.28 46.49
CA THR A 256 20.51 -11.22 45.97
C THR A 256 20.05 -12.67 46.05
N ASP A 257 18.94 -12.97 46.73
CA ASP A 257 18.42 -14.32 46.90
C ASP A 257 17.36 -14.69 45.85
N ASN A 258 17.80 -15.35 44.77
CA ASN A 258 16.94 -15.86 43.69
C ASN A 258 15.89 -16.89 44.15
N GLY A 259 16.04 -17.49 45.34
CA GLY A 259 15.29 -18.69 45.75
C GLY A 259 13.83 -18.48 46.16
N ASN A 260 13.42 -17.25 46.50
CA ASN A 260 12.11 -16.98 47.10
C ASN A 260 11.25 -15.95 46.35
N PHE A 261 11.72 -15.42 45.22
CA PHE A 261 10.92 -14.46 44.46
C PHE A 261 9.69 -15.15 43.87
N ARG A 262 8.52 -14.87 44.45
CA ARG A 262 7.21 -15.27 43.95
C ARG A 262 6.55 -14.02 43.41
N PRO A 263 6.48 -13.83 42.09
CA PRO A 263 5.89 -12.64 41.52
C PRO A 263 4.38 -12.62 41.80
N SER A 264 4.01 -12.00 42.90
CA SER A 264 2.65 -11.55 43.20
C SER A 264 2.60 -10.04 42.99
N GLY A 265 1.43 -9.48 42.65
CA GLY A 265 1.27 -8.15 42.03
C GLY A 265 1.87 -6.93 42.77
N THR A 266 2.45 -7.10 43.95
CA THR A 266 3.11 -6.04 44.74
C THR A 266 4.62 -6.23 44.93
N ASP A 267 5.19 -7.39 44.58
CA ASP A 267 6.54 -7.78 45.01
C ASP A 267 7.65 -7.35 44.04
N TRP A 268 7.30 -6.68 42.95
CA TRP A 268 8.23 -6.25 41.91
C TRP A 268 9.17 -5.11 42.34
N SER A 269 8.92 -4.45 43.47
CA SER A 269 9.83 -3.41 43.99
C SER A 269 11.14 -3.96 44.55
N SER A 270 11.20 -5.26 44.87
CA SER A 270 12.38 -5.94 45.41
C SER A 270 12.72 -7.21 44.62
N HIS A 271 12.55 -7.16 43.29
CA HIS A 271 12.86 -8.31 42.44
C HIS A 271 14.38 -8.63 42.48
N PRO A 272 14.79 -9.89 42.22
CA PRO A 272 16.20 -10.21 42.10
C PRO A 272 16.79 -9.64 40.82
N GLU A 273 18.12 -9.48 40.79
CA GLU A 273 18.84 -9.02 39.58
C GLU A 273 18.63 -9.99 38.41
N SER A 274 18.49 -11.29 38.67
CA SER A 274 18.20 -12.31 37.66
C SER A 274 16.89 -13.02 37.98
N ILE A 275 15.93 -12.95 37.07
CA ILE A 275 14.61 -13.56 37.21
C ILE A 275 14.48 -14.74 36.22
N SER A 276 14.11 -15.91 36.72
CA SER A 276 13.73 -17.06 35.89
C SER A 276 12.33 -17.55 36.27
N LEU A 277 11.41 -17.54 35.30
CA LEU A 277 9.99 -17.83 35.44
C LEU A 277 9.66 -19.07 34.60
N GLY A 278 9.38 -20.21 35.24
CA GLY A 278 9.31 -21.50 34.53
C GLY A 278 8.19 -22.44 34.97
N SER A 279 7.10 -21.95 35.55
CA SER A 279 6.05 -22.78 36.17
C SER A 279 4.75 -22.90 35.38
N GLY A 280 4.67 -22.32 34.17
CA GLY A 280 3.42 -22.27 33.39
C GLY A 280 2.36 -21.34 34.00
N ALA A 281 2.79 -20.43 34.88
CA ALA A 281 1.93 -19.50 35.56
C ALA A 281 1.67 -18.26 34.69
N THR A 282 0.52 -17.63 34.91
CA THR A 282 0.26 -16.26 34.44
C THR A 282 0.76 -15.28 35.50
N ILE A 283 1.69 -14.42 35.12
CA ILE A 283 2.37 -13.48 36.01
C ILE A 283 2.07 -12.07 35.54
N GLN A 284 1.47 -11.23 36.39
CA GLN A 284 1.13 -9.86 36.04
C GLN A 284 2.21 -8.88 36.50
N ILE A 285 2.69 -8.04 35.58
CA ILE A 285 3.54 -6.90 35.89
C ILE A 285 2.67 -5.72 36.35
N PRO A 286 3.05 -4.97 37.40
CA PRO A 286 2.31 -3.81 37.86
C PRO A 286 2.21 -2.75 36.77
N SER A 287 1.09 -2.04 36.74
CA SER A 287 0.89 -0.94 35.80
C SER A 287 1.88 0.20 36.05
N GLY A 288 2.47 0.74 34.98
CA GLY A 288 3.45 1.83 35.11
C GLY A 288 4.84 1.36 35.58
N ALA A 289 5.11 0.05 35.59
CA ALA A 289 6.36 -0.46 36.13
C ALA A 289 7.55 -0.08 35.23
N ASN A 290 8.62 0.38 35.88
CA ASN A 290 9.93 0.53 35.26
C ASN A 290 10.88 -0.41 35.98
N LEU A 291 11.17 -1.55 35.37
CA LEU A 291 11.98 -2.62 35.96
C LEU A 291 13.30 -2.71 35.22
N SER A 292 14.41 -2.72 35.97
CA SER A 292 15.76 -2.92 35.45
C SER A 292 16.42 -4.11 36.14
N MET A 293 16.81 -5.11 35.35
CA MET A 293 17.37 -6.38 35.80
C MET A 293 18.54 -6.83 34.92
N GLU A 294 19.35 -7.75 35.43
CA GLU A 294 20.47 -8.36 34.71
C GLU A 294 19.97 -9.38 33.69
N SER A 295 19.06 -10.28 34.08
CA SER A 295 18.55 -11.29 33.15
C SER A 295 17.09 -11.63 33.42
N LEU A 296 16.34 -11.84 32.35
CA LEU A 296 14.96 -12.33 32.40
C LEU A 296 14.84 -13.59 31.56
N GLU A 297 14.47 -14.68 32.20
CA GLU A 297 14.17 -15.96 31.56
C GLU A 297 12.69 -16.29 31.80
N VAL A 298 11.92 -16.45 30.74
CA VAL A 298 10.50 -16.81 30.77
C VAL A 298 10.31 -18.09 29.99
N GLN A 299 9.87 -19.14 30.65
CA GLN A 299 9.87 -20.51 30.14
C GLN A 299 8.61 -21.28 30.49
N SER A 300 8.49 -22.49 29.94
CA SER A 300 7.54 -23.52 30.40
C SER A 300 6.07 -23.08 30.35
N ARG A 301 5.65 -22.43 29.27
CA ARG A 301 4.29 -21.89 29.04
C ARG A 301 3.89 -20.80 30.03
N THR A 302 4.87 -20.14 30.64
CA THR A 302 4.61 -18.97 31.49
C THR A 302 4.14 -17.82 30.62
N THR A 303 3.12 -17.10 31.09
CA THR A 303 2.61 -15.90 30.42
C THR A 303 2.86 -14.69 31.31
N LEU A 304 3.64 -13.73 30.81
CA LEU A 304 3.89 -12.45 31.45
C LEU A 304 2.88 -11.42 30.93
N VAL A 305 2.00 -10.93 31.79
CA VAL A 305 0.92 -9.99 31.42
C VAL A 305 1.33 -8.57 31.77
N ILE A 306 1.43 -7.73 30.74
CA ILE A 306 1.73 -6.31 30.86
C ILE A 306 0.42 -5.52 30.99
N SER A 307 0.35 -4.67 32.01
CA SER A 307 -0.77 -3.75 32.21
C SER A 307 -0.23 -2.31 32.15
N GLY A 308 -0.90 -1.40 31.45
CA GLY A 308 -0.44 -0.01 31.29
C GLY A 308 0.94 0.14 30.64
N ASP A 309 1.56 1.30 30.81
CA ASP A 309 2.85 1.62 30.20
C ASP A 309 4.00 1.04 31.03
N THR A 310 4.69 0.03 30.51
CA THR A 310 5.74 -0.69 31.22
C THR A 310 7.05 -0.58 30.48
N THR A 311 8.13 -0.26 31.20
CA THR A 311 9.50 -0.33 30.69
C THR A 311 10.25 -1.47 31.36
N LEU A 312 10.78 -2.39 30.57
CA LEU A 312 11.63 -3.49 31.03
C LEU A 312 13.04 -3.27 30.47
N SER A 313 14.00 -2.99 31.34
CA SER A 313 15.41 -2.84 31.00
C SER A 313 16.18 -4.09 31.42
N ILE A 314 16.80 -4.77 30.46
CA ILE A 314 17.54 -6.03 30.67
C ILE A 314 18.99 -5.80 30.25
N HIS A 315 19.91 -5.87 31.20
CA HIS A 315 21.33 -5.58 30.94
C HIS A 315 22.04 -6.73 30.22
N GLY A 316 21.85 -7.95 30.69
CA GLY A 316 22.54 -9.14 30.23
C GLY A 316 21.77 -9.96 29.19
N SER A 317 20.79 -10.77 29.60
CA SER A 317 20.13 -11.73 28.71
C SER A 317 18.61 -11.77 28.90
N LEU A 318 17.88 -11.65 27.79
CA LEU A 318 16.45 -11.96 27.69
C LEU A 318 16.26 -13.29 26.96
N LEU A 319 15.72 -14.28 27.65
CA LEU A 319 15.33 -15.56 27.08
C LEU A 319 13.84 -15.78 27.27
N VAL A 320 13.09 -15.91 26.18
CA VAL A 320 11.69 -16.34 26.19
C VAL A 320 11.60 -17.64 25.40
N GLU A 321 11.28 -18.75 26.06
CA GLU A 321 11.23 -20.06 25.44
C GLU A 321 9.96 -20.83 25.78
N ASN A 322 9.16 -21.17 24.77
CA ASN A 322 7.84 -21.78 24.93
C ASN A 322 6.96 -20.97 25.91
N ALA A 323 6.95 -19.65 25.78
CA ALA A 323 6.34 -18.72 26.74
C ALA A 323 5.82 -17.47 26.02
N SER A 324 5.00 -16.68 26.70
CA SER A 324 4.35 -15.50 26.12
C SER A 324 4.49 -14.25 26.98
N ILE A 325 4.65 -13.09 26.33
CA ILE A 325 4.52 -11.76 26.91
C ILE A 325 3.29 -11.11 26.26
N VAL A 326 2.24 -10.90 27.04
CA VAL A 326 0.93 -10.48 26.55
C VAL A 326 0.59 -9.11 27.09
N LEU A 327 0.20 -8.19 26.21
CA LEU A 327 -0.22 -6.86 26.55
C LEU A 327 -1.75 -6.80 26.70
N ASN A 328 -2.21 -6.21 27.80
CA ASN A 328 -3.62 -5.87 27.98
C ASN A 328 -4.02 -4.73 27.04
N PRO A 329 -5.33 -4.57 26.73
CA PRO A 329 -5.80 -3.46 25.90
C PRO A 329 -5.35 -2.10 26.44
N GLY A 330 -4.72 -1.29 25.58
CA GLY A 330 -4.17 0.03 25.94
C GLY A 330 -2.89 -0.01 26.78
N ALA A 331 -2.28 -1.18 26.99
CA ALA A 331 -0.94 -1.28 27.57
C ALA A 331 0.14 -1.04 26.51
N SER A 332 1.28 -0.53 26.93
CA SER A 332 2.48 -0.41 26.10
C SER A 332 3.68 -1.05 26.80
N LEU A 333 4.57 -1.65 26.02
CA LEU A 333 5.79 -2.29 26.48
C LEU A 333 6.99 -1.68 25.75
N ASN A 334 7.85 -1.02 26.51
CA ASN A 334 9.19 -0.64 26.07
C ASN A 334 10.21 -1.61 26.66
N LEU A 335 10.72 -2.51 25.83
CA LEU A 335 11.72 -3.50 26.18
C LEU A 335 13.09 -3.01 25.71
N VAL A 336 13.98 -2.76 26.66
CA VAL A 336 15.34 -2.27 26.39
C VAL A 336 16.33 -3.39 26.70
N CYS A 337 17.01 -3.90 25.67
CA CYS A 337 17.93 -5.03 25.77
C CYS A 337 19.40 -4.60 25.57
N GLY A 338 20.21 -4.75 26.62
CA GLY A 338 21.64 -4.46 26.60
C GLY A 338 22.53 -5.57 26.07
N GLY A 339 22.06 -6.83 26.10
CA GLY A 339 22.84 -7.98 25.67
C GLY A 339 22.06 -8.95 24.79
N GLU A 340 22.06 -10.23 25.15
CA GLU A 340 21.52 -11.29 24.29
C GLU A 340 19.99 -11.33 24.33
N LEU A 341 19.35 -11.35 23.15
CA LEU A 341 17.92 -11.60 22.99
C LEU A 341 17.71 -12.97 22.32
N LYS A 342 16.97 -13.85 22.99
CA LYS A 342 16.57 -15.16 22.46
C LYS A 342 15.08 -15.38 22.64
N LEU A 343 14.38 -15.50 21.52
CA LEU A 343 12.97 -15.86 21.44
C LEU A 343 12.85 -17.21 20.72
N ARG A 344 12.27 -18.21 21.39
CA ARG A 344 12.08 -19.56 20.82
C ARG A 344 10.70 -20.10 21.15
N ASN A 345 9.87 -20.35 20.15
CA ASN A 345 8.45 -20.67 20.34
C ASN A 345 7.81 -19.66 21.31
N ALA A 346 8.07 -18.38 21.08
CA ALA A 346 7.73 -17.31 21.98
C ALA A 346 6.73 -16.35 21.34
N TYR A 347 5.78 -15.85 22.13
CA TYR A 347 4.82 -14.86 21.70
C TYR A 347 5.03 -13.52 22.41
N ILE A 348 5.06 -12.41 21.67
CA ILE A 348 5.03 -11.05 22.22
C ILE A 348 3.98 -10.25 21.44
N GLY A 349 2.89 -9.83 22.09
CA GLY A 349 1.80 -9.12 21.43
C GLY A 349 0.55 -8.94 22.30
N ASP A 350 -0.61 -8.77 21.67
CA ASP A 350 -1.91 -8.59 22.32
C ASP A 350 -2.51 -9.85 22.91
N ALA A 351 -3.47 -9.67 23.82
CA ALA A 351 -4.27 -10.75 24.38
C ALA A 351 -5.16 -11.40 23.30
N GLY A 352 -4.85 -12.66 22.95
CA GLY A 352 -5.63 -13.46 21.99
C GLY A 352 -5.11 -13.44 20.55
N GLY A 353 -3.94 -12.82 20.32
CA GLY A 353 -3.32 -12.70 19.00
C GLY A 353 -2.24 -13.74 18.67
N GLU A 354 -2.11 -14.79 19.48
CA GLU A 354 -1.10 -15.86 19.30
C GLU A 354 -1.47 -16.79 18.13
N ASP A 355 -2.77 -16.95 17.85
CA ASP A 355 -3.26 -17.76 16.73
C ASP A 355 -3.11 -17.00 15.41
N LEU A 356 -2.60 -17.69 14.39
CA LEU A 356 -2.58 -17.19 13.02
C LEU A 356 -3.95 -17.39 12.37
N GLY A 357 -4.37 -16.44 11.54
CA GLY A 357 -5.58 -16.54 10.73
C GLY A 357 -5.47 -17.63 9.66
N GLU A 358 -6.57 -17.87 8.92
CA GLU A 358 -6.62 -18.88 7.85
C GLU A 358 -5.55 -18.66 6.76
N ASP A 359 -5.17 -17.41 6.52
CA ASP A 359 -4.14 -17.01 5.56
C ASP A 359 -2.70 -17.10 6.12
N GLY A 360 -2.53 -17.60 7.35
CA GLY A 360 -1.23 -17.69 8.02
C GLY A 360 -0.69 -16.35 8.51
N THR A 361 -1.49 -15.30 8.51
CA THR A 361 -1.12 -13.97 9.01
C THR A 361 -1.61 -13.76 10.45
N PRO A 362 -0.82 -13.09 11.31
CA PRO A 362 -1.27 -12.75 12.65
C PRO A 362 -2.39 -11.71 12.60
N SER A 363 -3.31 -11.76 13.56
CA SER A 363 -4.34 -10.73 13.73
C SER A 363 -3.72 -9.35 13.96
N TRP A 364 -4.33 -8.29 13.42
CA TRP A 364 -3.79 -6.95 13.58
C TRP A 364 -3.71 -6.51 15.04
N PHE A 365 -2.57 -5.90 15.36
CA PHE A 365 -2.28 -5.22 16.61
C PHE A 365 -1.46 -3.99 16.27
N ASP A 366 -1.70 -2.88 16.98
CA ASP A 366 -0.87 -1.69 16.84
C ASP A 366 0.53 -1.97 17.37
N ALA A 367 1.46 -2.23 16.45
CA ALA A 367 2.85 -2.58 16.73
C ALA A 367 3.60 -1.47 17.48
N SER A 368 3.12 -0.22 17.50
CA SER A 368 3.75 0.85 18.26
C SER A 368 3.67 0.64 19.78
N ASN A 369 2.75 -0.21 20.25
CA ASN A 369 2.63 -0.56 21.66
C ASN A 369 3.72 -1.51 22.17
N VAL A 370 4.51 -2.13 21.29
CA VAL A 370 5.66 -2.97 21.68
C VAL A 370 6.90 -2.44 20.99
N GLN A 371 7.81 -1.85 21.74
CA GLN A 371 9.09 -1.40 21.25
C GLN A 371 10.20 -2.23 21.89
N ILE A 372 11.01 -2.89 21.07
CA ILE A 372 12.20 -3.63 21.49
C ILE A 372 13.41 -2.85 21.01
N THR A 373 14.08 -2.16 21.92
CA THR A 373 15.25 -1.34 21.63
C THR A 373 16.51 -1.98 22.20
N THR A 374 17.65 -1.68 21.61
CA THR A 374 18.92 -1.96 22.26
C THR A 374 19.43 -0.76 23.05
N ALA A 375 20.25 -1.01 24.08
CA ALA A 375 20.92 0.02 24.86
C ALA A 375 22.35 -0.39 25.19
N GLY A 376 23.21 0.61 25.41
CA GLY A 376 24.58 0.40 25.86
C GLY A 376 25.53 -0.13 24.79
N TYR A 377 26.77 -0.34 25.21
CA TYR A 377 27.85 -0.82 24.35
C TYR A 377 27.72 -2.32 24.08
N ILE A 378 27.69 -2.68 22.80
CA ILE A 378 27.71 -4.07 22.36
C ILE A 378 29.14 -4.61 22.49
N PRO A 379 29.37 -5.66 23.31
CA PRO A 379 30.66 -6.34 23.33
C PRO A 379 30.98 -6.91 21.94
N GLU A 380 32.24 -6.87 21.49
CA GLU A 380 32.63 -7.39 20.16
C GLU A 380 32.24 -8.88 19.95
N ASP A 381 32.12 -9.64 21.04
CA ASP A 381 31.71 -11.04 21.06
C ASP A 381 30.19 -11.26 21.23
N SER A 382 29.38 -10.21 21.08
CA SER A 382 27.93 -10.33 21.23
C SER A 382 27.36 -11.30 20.20
N ARG A 383 26.51 -12.20 20.70
CA ARG A 383 25.78 -13.13 19.84
C ARG A 383 24.66 -12.37 19.14
N PRO A 384 24.32 -12.75 17.90
CA PRO A 384 23.20 -12.14 17.23
C PRO A 384 21.91 -12.41 18.01
N TRP A 385 21.03 -11.42 18.05
CA TRP A 385 19.66 -11.59 18.53
C TRP A 385 18.97 -12.67 17.70
N LEU A 386 18.28 -13.59 18.37
CA LEU A 386 17.73 -14.78 17.73
C LEU A 386 16.23 -14.89 17.99
N ILE A 387 15.46 -14.96 16.91
CA ILE A 387 14.04 -15.33 16.92
C ILE A 387 13.90 -16.63 16.11
N SER A 388 13.35 -17.69 16.72
CA SER A 388 13.33 -19.02 16.12
C SER A 388 12.16 -19.91 16.56
N GLY A 389 12.02 -21.07 15.91
CA GLY A 389 10.86 -21.93 16.06
C GLY A 389 9.58 -21.24 15.58
N ASP A 390 8.49 -21.42 16.33
CA ASP A 390 7.17 -20.85 16.02
C ASP A 390 6.94 -19.56 16.82
N SER A 391 7.89 -18.62 16.74
CA SER A 391 7.81 -17.36 17.50
C SER A 391 7.05 -16.29 16.72
N LEU A 392 6.23 -15.51 17.41
CA LEU A 392 5.51 -14.36 16.84
C LEU A 392 5.76 -13.12 17.70
N VAL A 393 6.28 -12.07 17.09
CA VAL A 393 6.49 -10.76 17.72
C VAL A 393 5.69 -9.72 16.96
N LYS A 394 4.72 -9.09 17.63
CA LYS A 394 3.98 -7.94 17.10
C LYS A 394 4.55 -6.66 17.71
N GLY A 395 5.40 -5.94 16.97
CA GLY A 395 6.11 -4.79 17.52
C GLY A 395 7.16 -4.17 16.62
N ILE A 396 7.77 -3.10 17.12
CA ILE A 396 8.89 -2.39 16.53
C ILE A 396 10.19 -2.90 17.16
N ILE A 397 11.14 -3.35 16.33
CA ILE A 397 12.48 -3.76 16.79
C ILE A 397 13.50 -2.75 16.26
N GLU A 398 14.18 -2.03 17.15
CA GLU A 398 15.20 -1.02 16.83
C GLU A 398 16.50 -1.32 17.58
N ALA A 399 17.39 -2.04 16.91
CA ALA A 399 18.70 -2.40 17.42
C ALA A 399 19.79 -2.19 16.37
N PRO A 400 20.05 -0.93 15.96
CA PRO A 400 20.84 -0.61 14.77
C PRO A 400 22.30 -1.01 14.84
N GLU A 401 22.81 -1.32 16.03
CA GLU A 401 24.17 -1.78 16.26
C GLU A 401 24.23 -3.32 16.39
N HIS A 402 23.09 -4.01 16.51
CA HIS A 402 23.02 -5.45 16.70
C HIS A 402 22.77 -6.23 15.42
N ARG A 403 23.33 -7.44 15.36
CA ARG A 403 23.03 -8.43 14.33
C ARG A 403 21.84 -9.27 14.78
N MET A 404 20.94 -9.60 13.84
CA MET A 404 19.71 -10.34 14.12
C MET A 404 19.51 -11.50 13.15
N VAL A 405 19.04 -12.62 13.69
CA VAL A 405 18.66 -13.82 12.94
C VAL A 405 17.22 -14.17 13.26
N ILE A 406 16.38 -14.25 12.23
CA ILE A 406 15.01 -14.76 12.32
C ILE A 406 14.95 -16.02 11.45
N ARG A 407 14.49 -17.13 12.01
CA ARG A 407 14.50 -18.43 11.32
C ARG A 407 13.30 -19.29 11.67
N ASP A 408 13.22 -20.41 10.96
CA ASP A 408 12.17 -21.43 11.12
C ASP A 408 10.83 -20.84 10.68
N ASP A 409 9.76 -20.94 11.46
CA ASP A 409 8.42 -20.42 11.12
C ASP A 409 8.11 -19.12 11.90
N SER A 410 9.14 -18.38 12.28
CA SER A 410 9.01 -17.18 13.11
C SER A 410 8.58 -15.94 12.33
N ILE A 411 7.70 -15.13 12.93
CA ILE A 411 7.08 -13.96 12.32
C ILE A 411 7.37 -12.72 13.17
N VAL A 412 7.78 -11.63 12.52
CA VAL A 412 7.81 -10.30 13.12
C VAL A 412 6.80 -9.41 12.38
N ALA A 413 5.72 -9.03 13.07
CA ALA A 413 4.67 -8.17 12.53
C ALA A 413 4.85 -6.74 13.09
N GLY A 414 5.25 -5.81 12.24
CA GLY A 414 5.70 -4.47 12.60
C GLY A 414 6.91 -4.06 11.75
N ARG A 415 7.98 -3.56 12.36
CA ARG A 415 9.20 -3.15 11.63
C ARG A 415 10.48 -3.57 12.32
N VAL A 416 11.56 -3.71 11.54
CA VAL A 416 12.87 -4.12 12.04
C VAL A 416 13.96 -3.16 11.55
N ALA A 417 14.73 -2.59 12.46
CA ALA A 417 15.91 -1.79 12.16
C ALA A 417 17.11 -2.35 12.93
N VAL A 418 18.08 -2.95 12.23
CA VAL A 418 19.23 -3.65 12.83
C VAL A 418 20.51 -3.41 12.04
N ASP A 419 21.68 -3.81 12.56
CA ASP A 419 22.93 -3.73 11.77
C ASP A 419 22.91 -4.74 10.62
N HIS A 420 22.68 -6.02 10.94
CA HIS A 420 22.63 -7.09 9.94
C HIS A 420 21.42 -7.99 10.19
N LEU A 421 20.55 -8.15 9.20
CA LEU A 421 19.37 -9.01 9.30
C LEU A 421 19.54 -10.28 8.46
N ARG A 422 19.33 -11.44 9.08
CA ARG A 422 19.27 -12.71 8.36
C ARG A 422 17.96 -13.44 8.59
N LEU A 423 17.21 -13.63 7.52
CA LEU A 423 15.98 -14.40 7.45
C LEU A 423 16.26 -15.79 6.85
N ARG A 424 15.76 -16.85 7.48
CA ARG A 424 15.93 -18.25 7.02
C ARG A 424 14.64 -19.06 7.12
N HIS A 425 14.58 -20.16 6.37
CA HIS A 425 13.47 -21.12 6.38
C HIS A 425 12.17 -20.43 5.96
N HIS A 426 11.11 -20.38 6.78
CA HIS A 426 9.84 -19.68 6.47
C HIS A 426 9.69 -18.38 7.28
N ALA A 427 10.78 -17.86 7.84
CA ALA A 427 10.73 -16.65 8.64
C ALA A 427 10.18 -15.46 7.84
N SER A 428 9.34 -14.66 8.48
CA SER A 428 8.68 -13.53 7.82
C SER A 428 8.76 -12.23 8.62
N VAL A 429 8.84 -11.11 7.89
CA VAL A 429 8.63 -9.77 8.43
C VAL A 429 7.42 -9.16 7.72
N LEU A 430 6.41 -8.77 8.49
CA LEU A 430 5.15 -8.24 7.98
C LEU A 430 5.00 -6.78 8.41
N TYR A 431 5.09 -5.86 7.46
CA TYR A 431 5.09 -4.43 7.76
C TYR A 431 3.68 -3.82 7.85
N ASP A 432 3.49 -2.98 8.87
CA ASP A 432 2.34 -2.08 8.99
C ASP A 432 2.73 -0.68 8.51
N HIS A 433 2.05 -0.21 7.46
CA HIS A 433 2.26 1.13 6.91
C HIS A 433 1.79 2.26 7.86
N ALA A 434 0.99 1.95 8.89
CA ALA A 434 0.63 2.93 9.93
C ALA A 434 1.85 3.38 10.76
N LEU A 435 2.94 2.62 10.72
CA LEU A 435 4.20 2.99 11.37
C LEU A 435 4.96 4.09 10.62
N ASP A 436 4.62 4.40 9.37
CA ASP A 436 5.30 5.44 8.60
C ASP A 436 4.88 6.84 9.07
N SER A 437 5.75 7.54 9.80
CA SER A 437 5.57 8.93 10.22
C SER A 437 5.48 9.93 9.05
N GLY A 438 5.90 9.54 7.84
CA GLY A 438 6.03 10.43 6.69
C GLY A 438 7.14 11.49 6.80
N GLN A 439 7.92 11.49 7.89
CA GLN A 439 9.02 12.45 8.13
C GLN A 439 10.40 11.88 7.81
N GLY A 440 10.50 10.57 7.64
CA GLY A 440 11.75 9.84 7.51
C GLY A 440 12.37 9.81 6.12
N ALA A 441 13.44 9.04 5.98
CA ALA A 441 14.22 9.01 4.73
C ALA A 441 13.52 8.39 3.52
N THR A 442 12.36 7.73 3.71
CA THR A 442 11.46 7.37 2.61
C THR A 442 10.96 8.60 1.85
N LYS A 443 10.78 9.73 2.54
CA LYS A 443 10.50 11.04 1.94
C LYS A 443 11.68 11.58 1.13
N LEU A 444 12.92 11.29 1.52
CA LEU A 444 14.12 11.68 0.74
C LEU A 444 14.23 10.88 -0.57
N ALA A 445 13.80 9.62 -0.55
CA ALA A 445 13.73 8.78 -1.74
C ALA A 445 12.54 9.12 -2.66
N SER A 446 11.52 9.82 -2.16
CA SER A 446 10.42 10.39 -2.96
C SER A 446 10.72 11.82 -3.43
N SER A 447 11.46 12.60 -2.64
CA SER A 447 11.81 14.01 -2.89
C SER A 447 13.06 14.23 -3.74
N SER A 448 13.79 13.17 -4.12
CA SER A 448 14.75 13.17 -5.24
C SER A 448 14.02 13.33 -6.58
N GLY A 449 13.32 14.45 -6.69
CA GLY A 449 12.69 15.00 -7.86
C GLY A 449 13.75 15.40 -8.87
N THR A 450 14.12 14.45 -9.73
CA THR A 450 13.80 14.74 -11.13
C THR A 450 12.29 14.74 -11.19
N SER A 451 11.72 15.95 -11.18
CA SER A 451 10.28 16.18 -11.10
C SER A 451 9.57 15.23 -12.08
N GLY A 452 8.41 14.68 -11.71
CA GLY A 452 7.60 13.89 -12.65
C GLY A 452 7.42 14.63 -13.98
N LEU A 453 7.35 15.96 -13.93
CA LEU A 453 7.38 16.88 -15.06
C LEU A 453 8.68 16.84 -15.88
N ASP A 454 9.87 16.72 -15.29
CA ASP A 454 11.13 16.60 -16.02
C ASP A 454 11.31 15.22 -16.64
N ARG A 455 10.86 14.15 -15.98
CA ARG A 455 10.81 12.81 -16.57
C ARG A 455 9.80 12.73 -17.71
N ILE A 456 8.62 13.32 -17.55
CA ILE A 456 7.61 13.42 -18.61
C ILE A 456 8.11 14.34 -19.74
N LYS A 457 8.69 15.51 -19.44
CA LYS A 457 9.29 16.41 -20.45
C LYS A 457 10.44 15.75 -21.18
N ASN A 458 11.32 15.02 -20.52
CA ASN A 458 12.45 14.35 -21.17
C ASN A 458 12.00 13.12 -21.97
N ARG A 459 10.99 12.38 -21.50
CA ARG A 459 10.40 11.25 -22.23
C ARG A 459 9.58 11.73 -23.43
N LEU A 460 8.81 12.80 -23.28
CA LEU A 460 8.08 13.47 -24.36
C LEU A 460 9.05 14.11 -25.35
N ARG A 461 10.08 14.85 -24.92
CA ARG A 461 11.14 15.38 -25.80
C ARG A 461 11.84 14.25 -26.57
N GLY A 462 12.17 13.15 -25.90
CA GLY A 462 12.78 11.98 -26.53
C GLY A 462 11.84 11.23 -27.48
N GLN A 463 10.54 11.16 -27.20
CA GLN A 463 9.54 10.58 -28.11
C GLN A 463 9.23 11.51 -29.29
N PHE A 464 9.14 12.81 -29.05
CA PHE A 464 8.88 13.83 -30.06
C PHE A 464 10.07 14.01 -30.99
N ARG A 465 11.31 13.91 -30.49
CA ARG A 465 12.52 13.89 -31.32
C ARG A 465 12.55 12.65 -32.21
N ARG A 466 12.29 11.47 -31.64
CA ARG A 466 12.19 10.20 -32.41
C ARG A 466 11.03 10.20 -33.41
N TRP A 467 9.93 10.88 -33.11
CA TRP A 467 8.81 11.07 -34.02
C TRP A 467 9.16 12.05 -35.15
N ARG A 468 9.81 13.19 -34.86
CA ARG A 468 10.33 14.13 -35.86
C ARG A 468 11.36 13.51 -36.79
N GLU A 469 12.31 12.75 -36.25
CA GLU A 469 13.32 11.99 -37.01
C GLU A 469 12.64 10.98 -37.95
N ARG A 470 11.57 10.32 -37.51
CA ARG A 470 10.79 9.35 -38.32
C ARG A 470 9.98 10.00 -39.44
N MET A 471 9.58 11.26 -39.24
CA MET A 471 8.80 12.05 -40.20
C MET A 471 9.68 12.87 -41.16
N GLY A 472 11.01 12.77 -41.07
CA GLY A 472 11.94 13.44 -41.98
C GLY A 472 12.12 14.95 -41.75
N PHE A 473 11.72 15.47 -40.57
CA PHE A 473 11.93 16.87 -40.25
C PHE A 473 13.39 17.11 -39.79
N MET A 474 14.21 17.72 -40.64
CA MET A 474 15.56 18.18 -40.29
C MET A 474 15.51 19.19 -39.12
N ALA A 475 16.57 19.19 -38.31
CA ALA A 475 16.72 20.04 -37.15
C ALA A 475 17.12 21.46 -37.56
N GLU A 476 16.16 22.38 -37.59
CA GLU A 476 16.45 23.78 -37.26
C GLU A 476 16.29 23.93 -35.74
N ASP A 477 17.32 24.45 -35.09
CA ASP A 477 17.27 24.85 -33.68
C ASP A 477 16.15 25.89 -33.48
N PRO A 478 15.40 25.84 -32.37
CA PRO A 478 14.35 26.81 -32.12
C PRO A 478 14.99 28.22 -31.99
N PRO A 479 14.41 29.25 -32.63
CA PRO A 479 14.88 30.61 -32.45
C PRO A 479 14.78 31.01 -30.98
N THR A 480 15.89 31.49 -30.45
CA THR A 480 15.97 32.08 -29.12
C THR A 480 15.19 33.40 -29.09
N SER A 481 14.28 33.49 -28.13
CA SER A 481 13.63 34.71 -27.60
C SER A 481 13.02 35.70 -28.61
N GLY A 482 11.70 35.72 -28.65
CA GLY A 482 10.91 36.86 -29.12
C GLY A 482 9.51 36.77 -28.52
N SER A 483 9.22 37.63 -27.54
CA SER A 483 7.89 37.81 -26.98
C SER A 483 6.98 38.43 -28.03
N ASP A 484 6.11 37.64 -28.66
CA ASP A 484 4.96 38.18 -29.35
C ASP A 484 3.75 37.26 -29.14
N ALA A 485 2.70 37.88 -28.61
CA ALA A 485 1.43 37.25 -28.33
C ALA A 485 0.78 36.75 -29.62
N ILE A 486 0.75 35.43 -29.80
CA ILE A 486 -0.08 34.79 -30.81
C ILE A 486 -1.50 34.75 -30.25
N ALA A 487 -2.30 35.76 -30.61
CA ALA A 487 -3.75 35.69 -30.48
C ALA A 487 -4.26 34.44 -31.22
N SER A 488 -4.95 33.56 -30.50
CA SER A 488 -5.50 32.34 -31.08
C SER A 488 -6.57 32.71 -32.12
N ARG A 489 -6.45 32.13 -33.32
CA ARG A 489 -7.39 32.30 -34.44
C ARG A 489 -8.75 31.62 -34.22
N PHE A 490 -9.06 31.17 -32.99
CA PHE A 490 -10.26 30.39 -32.68
C PHE A 490 -11.36 31.16 -31.94
N GLY A 491 -11.25 32.48 -31.77
CA GLY A 491 -12.40 33.33 -31.39
C GLY A 491 -13.08 32.96 -30.06
N LEU A 492 -12.43 32.20 -29.20
CA LEU A 492 -12.82 32.06 -27.80
C LEU A 492 -12.19 33.23 -27.06
N ALA A 493 -12.99 34.28 -26.83
CA ALA A 493 -12.64 35.27 -25.82
C ALA A 493 -12.52 34.50 -24.50
N ALA A 494 -11.30 34.34 -23.99
CA ALA A 494 -11.09 33.91 -22.63
C ALA A 494 -11.73 34.98 -21.75
N ASP A 495 -12.76 34.60 -20.99
CA ASP A 495 -13.34 35.47 -19.96
C ASP A 495 -12.21 36.08 -19.11
N ASP A 496 -12.32 37.36 -18.77
CA ASP A 496 -11.38 38.11 -17.91
C ASP A 496 -11.20 37.49 -16.50
N ALA A 497 -11.92 36.40 -16.20
CA ALA A 497 -11.78 35.61 -14.98
C ALA A 497 -10.78 34.42 -15.11
N TRP A 498 -10.25 34.15 -16.30
CA TRP A 498 -9.29 33.05 -16.50
C TRP A 498 -7.87 33.51 -16.19
N TRP A 499 -7.43 33.30 -14.95
CA TRP A 499 -6.06 33.61 -14.55
C TRP A 499 -5.13 32.45 -14.95
N ASN A 500 -4.18 32.72 -15.85
CA ASN A 500 -3.23 31.73 -16.36
C ASN A 500 -2.14 31.31 -15.34
N SER A 501 -2.23 31.81 -14.12
CA SER A 501 -1.34 31.41 -13.03
C SER A 501 -2.04 30.29 -12.27
N PRO A 502 -1.55 29.03 -12.31
CA PRO A 502 -2.10 27.98 -11.46
C PRO A 502 -2.07 28.48 -10.01
N SER A 503 -3.12 28.22 -9.23
CA SER A 503 -3.10 28.47 -7.80
C SER A 503 -1.84 27.85 -7.20
N VAL A 504 -1.20 28.57 -6.28
CA VAL A 504 -0.03 28.04 -5.60
C VAL A 504 -0.49 26.78 -4.84
N ARG A 505 0.12 25.64 -5.18
CA ARG A 505 -0.15 24.34 -4.57
C ARG A 505 0.94 24.12 -3.54
N ASP A 506 0.74 24.72 -2.38
CA ASP A 506 1.74 24.78 -1.32
C ASP A 506 1.94 23.42 -0.63
N VAL A 507 0.94 22.53 -0.72
CA VAL A 507 0.96 21.22 -0.08
C VAL A 507 1.12 20.10 -1.12
N PRO A 508 2.25 19.35 -1.12
CA PRO A 508 2.40 18.17 -1.98
C PRO A 508 1.52 17.02 -1.48
N ILE A 509 0.76 16.42 -2.38
CA ILE A 509 -0.10 15.26 -2.09
C ILE A 509 0.20 14.13 -3.06
N ASP A 510 0.50 12.96 -2.50
CA ASP A 510 0.62 11.72 -3.24
C ASP A 510 -0.75 11.03 -3.29
N LEU A 511 -1.26 10.80 -4.50
CA LEU A 511 -2.56 10.19 -4.73
C LEU A 511 -2.42 8.77 -5.29
N GLN A 512 -3.12 7.82 -4.69
CA GLN A 512 -3.25 6.46 -5.18
C GLN A 512 -4.72 6.12 -5.43
N LEU A 513 -5.07 5.85 -6.69
CA LEU A 513 -6.42 5.44 -7.07
C LEU A 513 -6.67 3.98 -6.65
N LEU A 514 -7.76 3.73 -5.90
CA LEU A 514 -8.14 2.40 -5.42
C LEU A 514 -9.15 1.75 -6.35
N VAL A 515 -10.26 2.44 -6.59
CA VAL A 515 -11.39 1.93 -7.37
C VAL A 515 -11.86 3.02 -8.32
N HIS A 516 -12.08 2.62 -9.56
CA HIS A 516 -12.76 3.43 -10.57
C HIS A 516 -13.93 2.60 -11.11
N GLY A 517 -15.08 2.70 -10.47
CA GLY A 517 -16.20 1.78 -10.64
C GLY A 517 -17.55 2.47 -10.77
N GLY A 518 -18.50 1.77 -11.38
CA GLY A 518 -19.88 2.21 -11.52
C GLY A 518 -20.83 1.21 -10.89
N ASP A 519 -22.02 1.66 -10.52
CA ASP A 519 -23.12 0.76 -10.17
C ASP A 519 -23.54 -0.04 -11.42
N THR A 520 -23.09 -1.29 -11.48
CA THR A 520 -23.41 -2.22 -12.56
C THR A 520 -24.86 -2.69 -12.48
N ASP A 521 -25.46 -2.70 -11.29
CA ASP A 521 -26.80 -3.22 -11.07
C ASP A 521 -27.86 -2.25 -11.61
N SER A 522 -27.67 -0.93 -11.42
CA SER A 522 -28.51 0.07 -12.09
C SER A 522 -28.29 0.11 -13.60
N TRP A 523 -27.07 -0.17 -14.08
CA TRP A 523 -26.81 -0.30 -15.52
C TRP A 523 -27.56 -1.52 -16.10
N GLU A 524 -27.51 -2.67 -15.43
CA GLU A 524 -28.21 -3.90 -15.81
C GLU A 524 -29.72 -3.73 -15.71
N ALA A 525 -30.24 -3.07 -14.67
CA ALA A 525 -31.66 -2.76 -14.52
C ALA A 525 -32.16 -1.81 -15.62
N SER A 526 -31.37 -0.79 -15.97
CA SER A 526 -31.68 0.15 -17.06
C SER A 526 -31.67 -0.54 -18.42
N ALA A 527 -30.72 -1.45 -18.64
CA ALA A 527 -30.67 -2.28 -19.84
C ALA A 527 -31.87 -3.25 -19.91
N ALA A 528 -32.24 -3.88 -18.79
CA ALA A 528 -33.38 -4.78 -18.69
C ALA A 528 -34.72 -4.06 -18.94
N LEU A 529 -34.90 -2.85 -18.40
CA LEU A 529 -36.08 -2.02 -18.64
C LEU A 529 -36.21 -1.61 -20.12
N SER A 530 -35.10 -1.31 -20.81
CA SER A 530 -35.12 -1.00 -22.25
C SER A 530 -35.49 -2.20 -23.12
N SER A 531 -35.29 -3.43 -22.63
CA SER A 531 -35.66 -4.67 -23.34
C SER A 531 -37.11 -5.12 -23.09
N ALA A 532 -37.83 -4.47 -22.17
CA ALA A 532 -39.12 -4.93 -21.64
C ALA A 532 -40.33 -4.09 -22.08
N GLU A 533 -40.27 -3.34 -23.19
CA GLU A 533 -41.49 -2.71 -23.72
C GLU A 533 -42.50 -3.76 -24.22
N PRO A 534 -43.81 -3.58 -23.92
CA PRO A 534 -44.82 -4.58 -24.17
C PRO A 534 -45.07 -4.72 -25.67
N LYS A 535 -45.01 -5.96 -26.17
CA LYS A 535 -45.59 -6.33 -27.47
C LYS A 535 -47.08 -5.95 -27.46
N GLN A 536 -47.43 -4.84 -28.12
CA GLN A 536 -48.82 -4.56 -28.52
C GLN A 536 -49.18 -5.34 -29.77
#